data_AF-A0A0M1MZE6-F1
#
_entry.id   AF-A0A0M1MZE6-F1
#
_cell.length_a   1.000
_cell.length_b   1.000
_cell.length_c   1.000
_cell.angle_alpha   90.00
_cell.angle_beta   90.00
_cell.angle_gamma   90.00
#
_symmetry.space_group_name_H-M   'P 1'
#
loop_
_entity.id
_entity.type
_entity.pdbx_description
1 polymer ?
#
loop_
_entity_poly.entity_id
_entity_poly.type
_entity_poly.pdbx_seq_one_letter_code
_entity_poly.pdbx_strand_id
1 'polypeptide(L)'
;MNKKIKKKTNLNANETKKNQKNETHKLTAKHALTAKKLQKEKELIALQEQEKLLTEEEEIENTLLPDIAHKLKNPDLKEEDKKKIIEEKTRLTTQLDDTQKQINKILQKIKIIQEINHLEKEIAEAQEAEEENYFTHLLNTRKEQLQTQLETLN
;
A
#
# COMPACT_ATOMS: atom_id res chain seq x y z
N MET A 1 2.67 66.81 -15.54
CA MET A 1 2.66 65.60 -16.39
C MET A 1 3.04 64.38 -15.54
N ASN A 2 2.14 63.77 -14.75
CA ASN A 2 2.55 62.62 -13.90
C ASN A 2 1.46 61.73 -13.25
N LYS A 3 0.15 62.06 -13.31
CA LYS A 3 -0.91 61.21 -12.70
C LYS A 3 -1.46 60.12 -13.66
N LYS A 4 -1.61 60.43 -14.95
CA LYS A 4 -2.14 59.47 -15.96
C LYS A 4 -1.15 58.33 -16.28
N ILE A 5 0.15 58.62 -16.29
CA ILE A 5 1.21 57.63 -16.56
C ILE A 5 1.32 56.65 -15.38
N LYS A 6 1.38 57.16 -14.13
CA LYS A 6 1.38 56.32 -12.92
C LYS A 6 0.15 55.41 -12.78
N LYS A 7 -1.03 55.85 -13.23
CA LYS A 7 -2.26 55.05 -13.18
C LYS A 7 -2.23 53.90 -14.20
N LYS A 8 -1.74 54.16 -15.43
CA LYS A 8 -1.56 53.13 -16.47
C LYS A 8 -0.50 52.08 -16.10
N THR A 9 0.63 52.48 -15.51
CA THR A 9 1.67 51.54 -15.08
C THR A 9 1.21 50.66 -13.91
N ASN A 10 0.45 51.21 -12.95
CA ASN A 10 -0.12 50.41 -11.85
C ASN A 10 -1.23 49.43 -12.31
N LEU A 11 -2.05 49.81 -13.29
CA LEU A 11 -3.06 48.93 -13.87
C LEU A 11 -2.41 47.73 -14.59
N ASN A 12 -1.38 47.99 -15.40
CA ASN A 12 -0.68 46.95 -16.16
C ASN A 12 0.10 45.99 -15.24
N ALA A 13 0.68 46.51 -14.13
CA ALA A 13 1.34 45.71 -13.10
C ALA A 13 0.36 44.83 -12.29
N ASN A 14 -0.87 45.29 -12.07
CA ASN A 14 -1.90 44.50 -11.39
C ASN A 14 -2.47 43.39 -12.29
N GLU A 15 -2.63 43.64 -13.59
CA GLU A 15 -3.05 42.61 -14.56
C GLU A 15 -1.99 41.52 -14.74
N THR A 16 -0.71 41.88 -14.83
CA THR A 16 0.39 40.90 -14.88
C THR A 16 0.48 40.06 -13.59
N LYS A 17 0.35 40.68 -12.41
CA LYS A 17 0.30 39.93 -11.14
C LYS A 17 -0.88 38.97 -11.04
N LYS A 18 -2.06 39.37 -11.55
CA LYS A 18 -3.26 38.52 -11.55
C LYS A 18 -3.10 37.34 -12.52
N ASN A 19 -2.51 37.58 -13.69
CA ASN A 19 -2.21 36.51 -14.66
C ASN A 19 -1.16 35.54 -14.13
N GLN A 20 -0.10 36.02 -13.48
CA GLN A 20 0.91 35.17 -12.83
C GLN A 20 0.32 34.29 -11.70
N LYS A 21 -0.59 34.85 -10.88
CA LYS A 21 -1.32 34.07 -9.86
C LYS A 21 -2.19 32.99 -10.49
N ASN A 22 -2.89 33.30 -11.58
CA ASN A 22 -3.71 32.30 -12.29
C ASN A 22 -2.86 31.22 -12.96
N GLU A 23 -1.70 31.56 -13.53
CA GLU A 23 -0.78 30.57 -14.10
C GLU A 23 -0.17 29.67 -13.03
N THR A 24 0.25 30.21 -11.88
CA THR A 24 0.72 29.41 -10.74
C THR A 24 -0.36 28.49 -10.22
N HIS A 25 -1.60 28.96 -10.04
CA HIS A 25 -2.72 28.09 -9.66
C HIS A 25 -2.98 26.95 -10.67
N LYS A 26 -2.95 27.23 -11.97
CA LYS A 26 -3.10 26.20 -13.02
C LYS A 26 -1.95 25.20 -12.98
N LEU A 27 -0.73 25.65 -12.77
CA LEU A 27 0.45 24.81 -12.69
C LEU A 27 0.38 23.90 -11.45
N THR A 28 0.04 24.44 -10.29
CA THR A 28 -0.17 23.66 -9.05
C THR A 28 -1.26 22.62 -9.22
N ALA A 29 -2.40 22.97 -9.83
CA ALA A 29 -3.46 22.02 -10.12
C ALA A 29 -3.01 20.88 -11.05
N LYS A 30 -2.23 21.21 -12.09
CA LYS A 30 -1.64 20.21 -12.99
C LYS A 30 -0.67 19.28 -12.26
N HIS A 31 0.21 19.81 -11.42
CA HIS A 31 1.13 19.00 -10.61
C HIS A 31 0.38 18.08 -9.63
N ALA A 32 -0.66 18.58 -8.97
CA ALA A 32 -1.49 17.78 -8.07
C ALA A 32 -2.20 16.62 -8.81
N LEU A 33 -2.71 16.88 -10.02
CA LEU A 33 -3.30 15.83 -10.86
C LEU A 33 -2.27 14.78 -11.29
N THR A 34 -1.08 15.20 -11.71
CA THR A 34 0.00 14.27 -12.06
C THR A 34 0.44 13.42 -10.87
N ALA A 35 0.56 14.02 -9.68
CA ALA A 35 0.90 13.29 -8.46
C ALA A 35 -0.16 12.24 -8.10
N LYS A 36 -1.45 12.62 -8.19
CA LYS A 36 -2.57 11.68 -7.98
C LYS A 36 -2.57 10.54 -9.00
N LYS A 37 -2.26 10.83 -10.27
CA LYS A 37 -2.19 9.79 -11.30
C LYS A 37 -1.05 8.81 -11.02
N LEU A 38 0.13 9.32 -10.71
CA LEU A 38 1.29 8.49 -10.35
C LEU A 38 1.02 7.63 -9.11
N GLN A 39 0.32 8.17 -8.11
CA GLN A 39 -0.08 7.40 -6.94
C GLN A 39 -0.98 6.22 -7.31
N LYS A 40 -2.03 6.46 -8.12
CA LYS A 40 -2.94 5.39 -8.58
C LYS A 40 -2.24 4.32 -9.42
N GLU A 41 -1.27 4.71 -10.25
CA GLU A 41 -0.47 3.75 -11.02
C GLU A 41 0.37 2.85 -10.10
N LYS A 42 0.97 3.41 -9.04
CA LYS A 42 1.70 2.61 -8.04
C LYS A 42 0.77 1.67 -7.26
N GLU A 43 -0.41 2.15 -6.89
CA GLU A 43 -1.43 1.32 -6.21
C GLU A 43 -1.88 0.17 -7.11
N LEU A 44 -2.11 0.42 -8.41
CA LEU A 44 -2.49 -0.62 -9.37
C LEU A 44 -1.40 -1.69 -9.51
N ILE A 45 -0.13 -1.29 -9.65
CA ILE A 45 1.00 -2.23 -9.74
C ILE A 45 1.06 -3.09 -8.48
N ALA A 46 0.92 -2.49 -7.30
CA ALA A 46 0.91 -3.23 -6.04
C ALA A 46 -0.25 -4.23 -5.95
N LEU A 47 -1.45 -3.88 -6.45
CA LEU A 47 -2.59 -4.80 -6.50
C LEU A 47 -2.36 -5.96 -7.47
N GLN A 48 -1.76 -5.70 -8.63
CA GLN A 48 -1.40 -6.74 -9.61
C GLN A 48 -0.36 -7.72 -9.06
N GLU A 49 0.63 -7.21 -8.31
CA GLU A 49 1.60 -8.06 -7.61
C GLU A 49 0.93 -8.95 -6.55
N GLN A 50 -0.05 -8.41 -5.81
CA GLN A 50 -0.84 -9.17 -4.83
C GLN A 50 -1.69 -10.27 -5.49
N GLU A 51 -2.42 -9.93 -6.56
CA GLU A 51 -3.24 -10.87 -7.31
C GLU A 51 -2.40 -12.03 -7.87
N LYS A 52 -1.21 -11.72 -8.37
CA LYS A 52 -0.27 -12.72 -8.86
C LYS A 52 0.15 -13.71 -7.76
N LEU A 53 0.52 -13.20 -6.58
CA LEU A 53 0.93 -14.06 -5.45
C LEU A 53 -0.21 -14.98 -5.00
N LEU A 54 -1.44 -14.46 -4.92
CA LEU A 54 -2.61 -15.25 -4.54
C LEU A 54 -2.95 -16.33 -5.57
N THR A 55 -2.84 -15.99 -6.86
CA THR A 55 -3.07 -16.95 -7.95
C THR A 55 -2.00 -18.03 -7.95
N GLU A 56 -0.74 -17.67 -7.71
CA GLU A 56 0.38 -18.60 -7.60
C GLU A 56 0.23 -19.55 -6.41
N GLU A 57 -0.19 -19.05 -5.24
CA GLU A 57 -0.50 -19.88 -4.07
C GLU A 57 -1.61 -20.89 -4.40
N GLU A 58 -2.73 -20.42 -4.97
CA GLU A 58 -3.89 -21.25 -5.29
C GLU A 58 -3.55 -22.33 -6.33
N GLU A 59 -2.78 -21.99 -7.37
CA GLU A 59 -2.35 -22.93 -8.40
C GLU A 59 -1.45 -24.03 -7.81
N ILE A 60 -0.47 -23.66 -6.98
CA ILE A 60 0.45 -24.62 -6.38
C ILE A 60 -0.29 -25.53 -5.39
N GLU A 61 -1.10 -24.97 -4.49
CA GLU A 61 -1.80 -25.69 -3.44
C GLU A 61 -2.92 -26.59 -3.97
N ASN A 62 -3.74 -26.07 -4.88
CA ASN A 62 -4.98 -26.74 -5.29
C ASN A 62 -4.86 -27.51 -6.60
N THR A 63 -3.82 -27.26 -7.41
CA THR A 63 -3.65 -27.94 -8.70
C THR A 63 -2.36 -28.74 -8.79
N LEU A 64 -1.20 -28.10 -8.63
CA LEU A 64 0.09 -28.73 -8.95
C LEU A 64 0.52 -29.77 -7.91
N LEU A 65 0.44 -29.47 -6.61
CA LEU A 65 0.79 -30.43 -5.56
C LEU A 65 -0.14 -31.65 -5.54
N PRO A 66 -1.47 -31.50 -5.70
CA PRO A 66 -2.39 -32.64 -5.85
C PRO A 66 -2.10 -33.51 -7.07
N ASP A 67 -1.81 -32.91 -8.24
CA ASP A 67 -1.45 -33.64 -9.44
C ASP A 67 -0.16 -34.46 -9.25
N ILE A 68 0.86 -33.88 -8.63
CA ILE A 68 2.09 -34.59 -8.25
C ILE A 68 1.78 -35.75 -7.30
N ALA A 69 0.93 -35.53 -6.29
CA ALA A 69 0.54 -36.59 -5.37
C ALA A 69 -0.21 -37.72 -6.09
N HIS A 70 -1.00 -37.42 -7.12
CA HIS A 70 -1.65 -38.41 -7.96
C HIS A 70 -0.63 -39.18 -8.82
N LYS A 71 0.31 -38.49 -9.47
CA LYS A 71 1.38 -39.11 -10.26
C LYS A 71 2.23 -40.09 -9.45
N LEU A 72 2.53 -39.75 -8.18
CA LEU A 72 3.29 -40.62 -7.27
C LEU A 72 2.55 -41.90 -6.86
N LYS A 73 1.22 -41.98 -7.06
CA LYS A 73 0.43 -43.19 -6.77
C LYS A 73 0.46 -44.20 -7.92
N ASN A 74 1.02 -43.86 -9.08
CA ASN A 74 1.09 -44.77 -10.22
C ASN A 74 2.02 -45.96 -9.89
N PRO A 75 1.52 -47.21 -9.87
CA PRO A 75 2.32 -48.39 -9.54
C PRO A 75 3.37 -48.72 -10.60
N ASP A 76 3.19 -48.27 -11.85
CA ASP A 76 4.10 -48.54 -12.97
C ASP A 76 5.21 -47.48 -13.12
N LEU A 77 5.31 -46.58 -12.13
CA LEU A 77 6.27 -45.47 -12.16
C LEU A 77 7.70 -45.98 -11.92
N LYS A 78 8.60 -45.69 -12.86
CA LYS A 78 10.03 -46.01 -12.72
C LYS A 78 10.66 -45.17 -11.60
N GLU A 79 11.67 -45.73 -10.94
CA GLU A 79 12.35 -45.06 -9.83
C GLU A 79 13.04 -43.75 -10.25
N GLU A 80 13.60 -43.67 -11.46
CA GLU A 80 14.17 -42.41 -11.98
C GLU A 80 13.12 -41.32 -12.15
N ASP A 81 11.92 -41.66 -12.63
CA ASP A 81 10.83 -40.72 -12.84
C ASP A 81 10.20 -40.31 -11.52
N LYS A 82 10.09 -41.25 -10.57
CA LYS A 82 9.65 -40.99 -9.19
C LYS A 82 10.57 -40.00 -8.49
N LYS A 83 11.89 -40.13 -8.66
CA LYS A 83 12.86 -39.17 -8.11
C LYS A 83 12.63 -37.76 -8.65
N LYS A 84 12.46 -37.60 -9.97
CA LYS A 84 12.15 -36.30 -10.59
C LYS A 84 10.85 -35.69 -10.07
N ILE A 85 9.82 -36.52 -9.87
CA ILE A 85 8.52 -36.05 -9.35
C ILE A 85 8.65 -35.60 -7.88
N ILE A 86 9.48 -36.27 -7.07
CA ILE A 86 9.77 -35.86 -5.68
C ILE A 86 10.58 -34.56 -5.64
N GLU A 87 11.57 -34.39 -6.51
CA GLU A 87 12.34 -33.16 -6.65
C GLU A 87 11.41 -31.98 -6.99
N GLU A 88 10.50 -32.19 -7.94
CA GLU A 88 9.50 -31.19 -8.32
C GLU A 88 8.53 -30.88 -7.19
N LYS A 89 8.05 -31.89 -6.46
CA LYS A 89 7.21 -31.70 -5.26
C LYS A 89 7.90 -30.79 -4.25
N THR A 90 9.17 -31.05 -4.00
CA THR A 90 10.00 -30.28 -3.05
C THR A 90 10.12 -28.84 -3.52
N ARG A 91 10.43 -28.62 -4.80
CA ARG A 91 10.50 -27.28 -5.41
C ARG A 91 9.20 -26.50 -5.21
N LEU A 92 8.05 -27.10 -5.56
CA LEU A 92 6.74 -26.47 -5.40
C LEU A 92 6.39 -26.21 -3.94
N THR A 93 6.77 -27.10 -3.02
CA THR A 93 6.52 -26.91 -1.59
C THR A 93 7.32 -25.73 -1.03
N THR A 94 8.59 -25.58 -1.45
CA THR A 94 9.40 -24.41 -1.11
C THR A 94 8.82 -23.13 -1.72
N GLN A 95 8.38 -23.17 -2.98
CA GLN A 95 7.76 -22.03 -3.64
C GLN A 95 6.46 -21.60 -2.96
N LEU A 96 5.64 -22.55 -2.51
CA LEU A 96 4.42 -22.27 -1.75
C LEU A 96 4.73 -21.57 -0.42
N ASP A 97 5.68 -22.08 0.35
CA ASP A 97 6.10 -21.49 1.63
C ASP A 97 6.64 -20.06 1.44
N ASP A 98 7.46 -19.82 0.41
CA ASP A 98 7.97 -18.49 0.10
C ASP A 98 6.87 -17.52 -0.38
N THR A 99 5.89 -18.01 -1.13
CA THR A 99 4.72 -17.24 -1.57
C THR A 99 3.85 -16.85 -0.36
N GLN A 100 3.56 -17.80 0.52
CA GLN A 100 2.82 -17.57 1.76
C GLN A 100 3.50 -16.57 2.69
N LYS A 101 4.84 -16.63 2.82
CA LYS A 101 5.61 -15.62 3.57
C LYS A 101 5.46 -14.22 2.96
N GLN A 102 5.43 -14.10 1.63
CA GLN A 102 5.24 -12.81 0.97
C GLN A 102 3.83 -12.26 1.20
N ILE A 103 2.80 -13.11 1.06
CA ILE A 103 1.40 -12.76 1.34
C ILE A 103 1.26 -12.29 2.79
N ASN A 104 1.81 -13.04 3.75
CA ASN A 104 1.76 -12.67 5.17
C ASN A 104 2.43 -11.32 5.45
N LYS A 105 3.57 -11.02 4.81
CA LYS A 105 4.21 -9.70 4.92
C LYS A 105 3.31 -8.59 4.38
N ILE A 106 2.58 -8.83 3.29
CA ILE A 106 1.63 -7.86 2.72
C ILE A 106 0.45 -7.65 3.66
N LEU A 107 -0.14 -8.72 4.19
CA LEU A 107 -1.23 -8.63 5.16
C LEU A 107 -0.84 -7.84 6.42
N GLN A 108 0.38 -8.06 6.94
CA GLN A 108 0.92 -7.28 8.04
C GLN A 108 1.03 -5.78 7.70
N LYS A 109 1.53 -5.44 6.50
CA LYS A 109 1.59 -4.04 6.05
C LYS A 109 0.20 -3.41 5.94
N ILE A 110 -0.78 -4.13 5.40
CA ILE A 110 -2.17 -3.66 5.30
C ILE A 110 -2.73 -3.36 6.69
N LYS A 111 -2.53 -4.27 7.65
CA LYS A 111 -2.96 -4.08 9.04
C LYS A 111 -2.35 -2.82 9.65
N ILE A 112 -1.05 -2.59 9.45
CA ILE A 112 -0.37 -1.38 9.93
C ILE A 112 -0.95 -0.11 9.28
N ILE A 113 -1.22 -0.13 7.97
CA ILE A 113 -1.82 1.02 7.27
C ILE A 113 -3.23 1.32 7.79
N GLN A 114 -4.06 0.29 7.99
CA GLN A 114 -5.39 0.45 8.57
C GLN A 114 -5.33 1.07 9.96
N GLU A 115 -4.36 0.62 10.76
CA GLU A 115 -4.12 1.14 12.10
C GLU A 115 -3.68 2.61 12.08
N ILE A 116 -2.77 2.99 11.17
CA ILE A 116 -2.36 4.38 10.99
C ILE A 116 -3.56 5.25 10.60
N ASN A 117 -4.36 4.83 9.62
CA ASN A 117 -5.53 5.59 9.18
C ASN A 117 -6.57 5.74 10.30
N HIS A 118 -6.74 4.72 11.13
CA HIS A 118 -7.61 4.80 12.31
C HIS A 118 -7.10 5.85 13.29
N LEU A 119 -5.81 5.85 13.61
CA LEU A 119 -5.19 6.83 14.50
C LEU A 119 -5.25 8.26 13.95
N GLU A 120 -5.01 8.45 12.65
CA GLU A 120 -5.12 9.75 11.99
C GLU A 120 -6.54 10.31 12.13
N LYS A 121 -7.55 9.45 12.01
CA LYS A 121 -8.95 9.84 12.22
C LYS A 121 -9.23 10.22 13.67
N GLU A 122 -8.79 9.42 14.63
CA GLU A 122 -8.96 9.73 16.06
C GLU A 122 -8.27 11.04 16.45
N ILE A 123 -7.07 11.30 15.90
CA ILE A 123 -6.35 12.57 16.11
C ILE A 123 -7.11 13.76 15.51
N ALA A 124 -7.67 13.61 14.31
CA ALA A 124 -8.45 14.66 13.66
C ALA A 124 -9.72 14.99 14.46
N GLU A 125 -10.44 13.97 14.93
CA GLU A 125 -11.64 14.13 15.76
C GLU A 125 -11.31 14.78 17.11
N ALA A 126 -10.19 14.39 17.73
CA ALA A 126 -9.68 14.99 18.95
C ALA A 126 -9.31 16.48 18.78
N GLN A 127 -8.71 16.84 17.64
CA GLN A 127 -8.34 18.21 17.29
C GLN A 127 -9.56 19.11 17.08
N GLU A 128 -10.61 18.59 16.42
CA GLU A 128 -11.86 19.33 16.21
C GLU A 128 -12.65 19.56 17.51
N ALA A 129 -12.48 18.69 18.51
CA ALA A 129 -13.18 18.79 19.80
C ALA A 129 -12.52 19.74 20.82
N GLU A 130 -11.30 20.25 20.57
CA GLU A 130 -10.50 21.06 21.53
C GLU A 130 -10.36 20.43 22.95
N GLU A 131 -10.56 19.12 23.09
CA GLU A 131 -10.50 18.41 24.37
C GLU A 131 -9.10 17.83 24.63
N GLU A 132 -8.24 18.60 25.31
CA GLU A 132 -6.88 18.18 25.72
C GLU A 132 -6.86 16.90 26.58
N ASN A 133 -7.94 16.67 27.35
CA ASN A 133 -8.13 15.45 28.13
C ASN A 133 -8.42 14.21 27.25
N TYR A 134 -9.12 14.38 26.13
CA TYR A 134 -9.39 13.31 25.18
C TYR A 134 -8.10 12.85 24.49
N PHE A 135 -7.22 13.80 24.12
CA PHE A 135 -5.87 13.49 23.62
C PHE A 135 -5.04 12.68 24.61
N THR A 136 -5.06 13.06 25.88
CA THR A 136 -4.32 12.35 26.94
C THR A 136 -4.86 10.93 27.14
N HIS A 137 -6.18 10.75 27.11
CA HIS A 137 -6.80 9.42 27.20
C HIS A 137 -6.44 8.55 26.00
N LEU A 138 -6.54 9.09 24.78
CA LEU A 138 -6.20 8.40 23.54
C LEU A 138 -4.74 7.92 23.52
N LEU A 139 -3.80 8.79 23.90
CA LEU A 139 -2.38 8.45 23.99
C LEU A 139 -2.10 7.35 25.03
N ASN A 140 -2.79 7.37 26.18
CA ASN A 140 -2.64 6.35 27.22
C ASN A 140 -3.20 4.99 26.78
N THR A 141 -4.42 4.96 26.22
CA THR A 141 -5.00 3.73 25.64
C THR A 141 -4.08 3.17 24.55
N ARG A 142 -3.48 4.05 23.76
CA ARG A 142 -2.60 3.62 22.68
C ARG A 142 -1.27 3.05 23.16
N LYS A 143 -0.71 3.65 24.20
CA LYS A 143 0.48 3.14 24.88
C LYS A 143 0.22 1.73 25.41
N GLU A 144 -0.91 1.48 26.06
CA GLU A 144 -1.28 0.15 26.56
C GLU A 144 -1.40 -0.88 25.45
N GLN A 145 -2.10 -0.54 24.34
CA GLN A 145 -2.24 -1.44 23.19
C GLN A 145 -0.89 -1.82 22.57
N LEU A 146 0.02 -0.87 22.40
CA LEU A 146 1.36 -1.13 21.90
C LEU A 146 2.19 -1.98 22.88
N GLN A 147 2.00 -1.80 24.18
CA GLN A 147 2.65 -2.58 25.22
C GLN A 147 2.18 -4.05 25.20
N THR A 148 0.88 -4.30 25.10
CA THR A 148 0.33 -5.66 24.93
C THR A 148 0.80 -6.32 23.63
N GLN A 149 0.90 -5.56 22.54
CA GLN A 149 1.45 -6.09 21.28
C GLN A 149 2.94 -6.45 21.40
N LEU A 150 3.72 -5.66 22.13
CA LEU A 150 5.14 -5.96 22.38
C LEU A 150 5.31 -7.22 23.25
N GLU A 151 4.47 -7.38 24.27
CA GLU A 151 4.48 -8.55 25.16
C GLU A 151 4.09 -9.85 24.44
N THR A 152 3.24 -9.77 23.41
CA THR A 152 2.78 -10.93 22.62
C THR A 152 3.73 -11.29 21.47
N LEU A 153 4.78 -10.50 21.24
CA LEU A 153 5.83 -10.76 20.24
C LEU A 153 7.07 -11.44 20.82
N ASN A 154 7.19 -11.53 22.15
CA ASN A 154 8.27 -12.25 22.87
C ASN A 154 7.84 -13.66 23.26
#